data_AF-A0A7Y3K8N7-F1
#
_entry.id   AF-A0A7Y3K8N7-F1
#
_cell.length_a   1.000
_cell.length_b   1.000
_cell.length_c   1.000
_cell.angle_alpha   90.00
_cell.angle_beta   90.00
_cell.angle_gamma   90.00
#
_symmetry.space_group_name_H-M   'P 1'
#
loop_
_entity.id
_entity.type
_entity.pdbx_description
1 polymer ?
#
loop_
_entity_poly.entity_id
_entity_poly.type
_entity_poly.pdbx_seq_one_letter_code
_entity_poly.pdbx_strand_id
1 'polypeptide(L)'
;MENTLSRGLRPLRLPALTKAELERERHRLVWTTQPTEIVPGIFATGAIPRVNSYEDTGGDFFLDAAGHVPDPIVDDQAIYVDTNSGVVVILGCAHAGVVNTLSYVGALRANE
;
A
#
# COMPACT_ATOMS: atom_id res chain seq x y z
N MET A 1 -36.21 -5.67 18.69
CA MET A 1 -35.35 -6.70 18.08
C MET A 1 -34.73 -6.08 16.84
N GLU A 2 -33.64 -5.36 17.04
CA GLU A 2 -32.85 -4.76 15.95
C GLU A 2 -32.10 -5.86 15.22
N ASN A 3 -32.28 -5.90 13.90
CA ASN A 3 -31.66 -6.88 13.02
C ASN A 3 -30.25 -6.40 12.67
N THR A 4 -29.26 -6.88 13.43
CA THR A 4 -27.83 -6.65 13.18
C THR A 4 -27.34 -7.54 12.05
N LEU A 5 -27.63 -7.21 10.79
CA LEU A 5 -27.00 -7.87 9.64
C LEU A 5 -26.67 -6.87 8.52
N SER A 6 -25.43 -6.98 8.02
CA SER A 6 -24.76 -6.28 6.91
C SER A 6 -24.07 -4.93 7.20
N ARG A 7 -22.92 -4.99 7.90
CA ARG A 7 -21.79 -4.10 7.53
C ARG A 7 -21.38 -4.51 6.12
N GLY A 8 -21.94 -3.86 5.10
CA GLY A 8 -21.59 -4.13 3.70
C GLY A 8 -20.08 -4.01 3.47
N LEU A 9 -19.51 -5.02 2.80
CA LEU A 9 -18.14 -5.00 2.29
C LEU A 9 -17.95 -3.72 1.47
N ARG A 10 -17.03 -2.85 1.90
CA ARG A 10 -16.69 -1.63 1.16
C ARG A 10 -15.44 -1.91 0.36
N PRO A 11 -15.44 -1.62 -0.95
CA PRO A 11 -14.22 -1.75 -1.74
C PRO A 11 -13.14 -0.83 -1.16
N LEU A 12 -11.93 -1.37 -0.95
CA LEU A 12 -10.75 -0.60 -0.55
C LEU A 12 -10.19 0.29 -1.68
N ARG A 13 -10.74 0.11 -2.89
CA ARG A 13 -10.31 0.80 -4.11
C ARG A 13 -10.53 2.31 -4.00
N LEU A 14 -9.62 3.07 -4.57
CA LEU A 14 -9.81 4.50 -4.83
C LEU A 14 -11.17 4.73 -5.51
N PRO A 15 -11.99 5.68 -5.03
CA PRO A 15 -13.20 6.04 -5.74
C PRO A 15 -12.83 6.64 -7.10
N ALA A 16 -13.31 6.00 -8.18
CA ALA A 16 -13.47 6.57 -9.51
C ALA A 16 -12.21 6.90 -10.35
N LEU A 17 -11.25 5.97 -10.45
CA LEU A 17 -10.48 5.84 -11.69
C LEU A 17 -10.78 4.50 -12.33
N THR A 18 -11.67 4.53 -13.30
CA THR A 18 -11.91 3.40 -14.20
C THR A 18 -10.65 3.11 -15.00
N LYS A 19 -10.51 1.85 -15.46
CA LYS A 19 -9.44 1.49 -16.40
C LYS A 19 -9.39 2.45 -17.59
N ALA A 20 -10.54 2.88 -18.10
CA ALA A 20 -10.62 3.82 -19.21
C ALA A 20 -10.05 5.22 -18.89
N GLU A 21 -10.21 5.70 -17.66
CA GLU A 21 -9.61 6.97 -17.21
C GLU A 21 -8.10 6.84 -17.05
N LEU A 22 -7.61 5.73 -16.50
CA LEU A 22 -6.18 5.44 -16.42
C LEU A 22 -5.55 5.37 -17.82
N GLU A 23 -6.21 4.73 -18.78
CA GLU A 23 -5.72 4.66 -20.17
C GLU A 23 -5.67 6.02 -20.87
N ARG A 24 -6.60 6.92 -20.55
CA ARG A 24 -6.62 8.29 -21.08
C ARG A 24 -5.42 9.09 -20.57
N GLU A 25 -5.13 8.96 -19.29
CA GLU A 25 -4.01 9.64 -18.62
C GLU A 25 -2.69 8.85 -18.71
N ARG A 26 -2.62 7.74 -19.45
CA ARG A 26 -1.45 6.84 -19.49
C ARG A 26 -0.11 7.53 -19.76
N HIS A 27 -0.15 8.66 -20.46
CA HIS A 27 1.02 9.48 -20.81
C HIS A 27 1.54 10.33 -19.64
N ARG A 28 0.76 10.45 -18.56
CA ARG A 28 1.09 11.15 -17.31
C ARG A 28 1.18 10.20 -16.11
N LEU A 29 0.94 8.90 -16.32
CA LEU A 29 1.04 7.88 -15.30
C LEU A 29 2.40 7.20 -15.39
N VAL A 30 3.09 7.15 -14.26
CA VAL A 30 4.30 6.33 -14.10
C VAL A 30 3.93 5.17 -13.18
N TRP A 31 3.92 3.97 -13.74
CA TRP A 31 3.69 2.75 -12.96
C TRP A 31 4.97 2.36 -12.23
N THR A 32 4.89 2.23 -10.92
CA THR A 32 6.03 1.84 -10.07
C THR A 32 5.66 0.58 -9.30
N THR A 33 6.52 -0.44 -9.41
CA THR A 33 6.40 -1.69 -8.64
C THR A 33 7.62 -1.93 -7.75
N GLN A 34 8.59 -1.03 -7.80
CA GLN A 34 9.87 -1.07 -7.11
C GLN A 34 10.12 0.31 -6.46
N PRO A 35 11.06 0.40 -5.51
CA PRO A 35 11.51 1.67 -4.96
C PRO A 35 11.80 2.67 -6.07
N THR A 36 11.15 3.84 -6.01
CA THR A 36 11.23 4.85 -7.06
C THR A 36 11.31 6.23 -6.43
N GLU A 37 12.32 6.99 -6.81
CA GLU A 37 12.40 8.42 -6.47
C GLU A 37 11.37 9.19 -7.29
N ILE A 38 10.46 9.87 -6.60
CA ILE A 38 9.39 10.67 -7.21
C ILE A 38 9.96 12.05 -7.57
N VAL A 39 10.64 12.66 -6.61
CA VAL A 39 11.41 13.91 -6.71
C VAL A 39 12.59 13.81 -5.75
N PRO A 40 13.65 14.63 -5.90
CA PRO A 40 14.85 14.53 -5.06
C PRO A 40 14.53 14.40 -3.56
N GLY A 41 14.94 13.29 -2.95
CA GLY A 41 14.75 13.01 -1.53
C GLY A 41 13.36 12.49 -1.13
N ILE A 42 12.43 12.26 -2.07
CA ILE A 42 11.10 11.71 -1.81
C ILE A 42 10.90 10.46 -2.67
N PHE A 43 10.57 9.36 -2.01
CA PHE A 43 10.55 8.04 -2.62
C PHE A 43 9.23 7.32 -2.34
N ALA A 44 8.72 6.60 -3.34
CA ALA A 44 7.76 5.53 -3.13
C ALA A 44 8.53 4.23 -2.89
N THR A 45 8.09 3.41 -1.93
CA THR A 45 8.76 2.12 -1.64
C THR A 45 8.52 1.06 -2.72
N GLY A 46 7.45 1.18 -3.50
CA GLY A 46 6.87 0.02 -4.18
C GLY A 46 6.30 -0.98 -3.17
N ALA A 47 5.99 -2.20 -3.63
CA ALA A 47 5.40 -3.23 -2.78
C ALA A 47 6.33 -3.61 -1.61
N ILE A 48 5.79 -3.61 -0.38
CA ILE A 48 6.55 -3.89 0.84
C ILE A 48 6.61 -5.40 1.09
N PRO A 49 7.82 -6.01 1.20
CA PRO A 49 7.96 -7.42 1.54
C PRO A 49 7.44 -7.74 2.96
N ARG A 50 6.66 -8.82 3.08
CA ARG A 50 6.19 -9.36 4.37
C ARG A 50 7.17 -10.41 4.88
N VAL A 51 8.14 -9.99 5.69
CA VAL A 51 9.18 -10.87 6.24
C VAL A 51 8.87 -11.35 7.65
N ASN A 52 8.06 -10.60 8.38
CA ASN A 52 7.63 -10.93 9.73
C ASN A 52 6.30 -11.69 9.72
N SER A 53 6.21 -12.78 10.48
CA SER A 53 4.98 -13.59 10.59
C SER A 53 3.97 -13.07 11.62
N TYR A 54 4.34 -12.05 12.41
CA TYR A 54 3.49 -11.46 13.44
C TYR A 54 2.68 -10.24 12.96
N GLU A 55 2.91 -9.77 11.74
CA GLU A 55 2.07 -8.76 11.08
C GLU A 55 1.20 -9.44 10.04
N ASP A 56 -0.10 -9.15 10.03
CA ASP A 56 -1.06 -9.63 9.05
C ASP A 56 -1.64 -8.47 8.24
N THR A 57 -2.54 -8.77 7.31
CA THR A 57 -3.19 -7.79 6.43
C THR A 57 -4.17 -6.86 7.18
N GLY A 58 -4.36 -7.03 8.50
CA GLY A 58 -5.14 -6.13 9.35
C GLY A 58 -6.65 -6.36 9.33
N GLY A 59 -7.10 -7.53 8.88
CA GLY A 59 -8.51 -7.93 8.90
C GLY A 59 -8.97 -8.71 7.67
N ASP A 60 -10.29 -8.89 7.58
CA ASP A 60 -10.95 -9.67 6.53
C ASP A 60 -11.20 -8.82 5.27
N PHE A 61 -10.25 -8.86 4.34
CA PHE A 61 -10.36 -8.26 3.02
C PHE A 61 -10.56 -9.35 1.96
N PHE A 62 -11.37 -9.07 0.94
CA PHE A 62 -11.71 -10.05 -0.08
C PHE A 62 -11.73 -9.43 -1.49
N LEU A 63 -11.26 -10.21 -2.46
CA LEU A 63 -11.28 -9.86 -3.89
C LEU A 63 -12.67 -10.00 -4.52
N ASP A 64 -13.56 -10.75 -3.88
CA ASP A 64 -14.93 -10.97 -4.34
C ASP A 64 -15.97 -10.49 -3.32
N ALA A 65 -17.18 -10.18 -3.81
CA ALA A 65 -18.28 -9.68 -2.98
C ALA A 65 -18.94 -10.76 -2.09
N ALA A 66 -18.67 -12.04 -2.34
CA ALA A 66 -19.17 -13.14 -1.53
C ALA A 66 -18.29 -13.40 -0.29
N GLY A 67 -17.09 -12.82 -0.24
CA GLY A 67 -16.15 -12.97 0.87
C GLY A 67 -15.41 -14.30 0.88
N HIS A 68 -15.17 -14.92 -0.29
CA HIS A 68 -14.55 -16.25 -0.34
C HIS A 68 -13.07 -16.24 -0.72
N VAL A 69 -12.62 -15.24 -1.46
CA VAL A 69 -11.23 -15.10 -1.91
C VAL A 69 -10.59 -13.98 -1.10
N PRO A 70 -9.75 -14.30 -0.09
CA PRO A 70 -9.05 -13.28 0.68
C PRO A 70 -8.18 -12.39 -0.21
N ASP A 71 -8.15 -11.10 0.09
CA ASP A 71 -7.26 -10.14 -0.53
C ASP A 71 -6.02 -9.96 0.35
N PRO A 72 -4.84 -10.43 -0.09
CA PRO A 72 -3.61 -10.27 0.67
C PRO A 72 -3.04 -8.85 0.63
N ILE A 73 -3.56 -7.94 -0.21
CA ILE A 73 -3.10 -6.56 -0.39
C ILE A 73 -1.58 -6.52 -0.65
N VAL A 74 -1.13 -7.29 -1.65
CA VAL A 74 0.31 -7.48 -1.95
C VAL A 74 0.99 -6.22 -2.47
N ASP A 75 0.22 -5.23 -2.89
CA ASP A 75 0.65 -3.95 -3.45
C ASP A 75 0.76 -2.82 -2.41
N ASP A 76 0.60 -3.13 -1.11
CA ASP A 76 0.78 -2.14 -0.04
C ASP A 76 2.17 -1.51 -0.08
N GLN A 77 2.21 -0.20 0.03
CA GLN A 77 3.41 0.63 -0.13
C GLN A 77 3.35 1.86 0.77
N ALA A 78 4.51 2.49 0.96
CA ALA A 78 4.66 3.72 1.72
C ALA A 78 5.44 4.76 0.91
N ILE A 79 5.43 5.99 1.41
CA ILE A 79 6.34 7.05 0.96
C ILE A 79 7.38 7.27 2.05
N TYR A 80 8.63 7.46 1.69
CA TYR A 80 9.64 7.96 2.62
C TYR A 80 10.31 9.22 2.07
N VAL A 81 10.62 10.13 2.99
CA VAL A 81 11.33 11.38 2.71
C VAL A 81 12.66 11.32 3.44
N ASP A 82 13.75 11.35 2.68
CA ASP A 82 15.07 11.48 3.27
C ASP A 82 15.40 12.94 3.52
N THR A 83 15.73 13.27 4.76
CA THR A 83 16.04 14.63 5.19
C THR A 83 17.34 14.63 5.98
N ASN A 84 17.96 15.80 6.08
CA ASN A 84 19.18 15.99 6.86
C ASN A 84 19.00 15.69 8.36
N SER A 85 17.76 15.64 8.86
CA SER A 85 17.44 15.33 10.27
C SER A 85 17.03 13.87 10.49
N GLY A 86 17.07 13.05 9.44
CA GLY A 86 16.61 11.66 9.47
C GLY A 86 15.49 11.40 8.47
N VAL A 87 14.94 10.18 8.51
CA VAL A 87 13.87 9.75 7.61
C VAL A 87 12.50 10.04 8.18
N VAL A 88 11.60 10.52 7.33
CA VAL A 88 10.16 10.57 7.60
C VAL A 88 9.48 9.50 6.76
N VAL A 89 8.70 8.63 7.38
CA VAL A 89 7.92 7.59 6.67
C VAL A 89 6.44 7.93 6.77
N ILE A 90 5.78 8.01 5.62
CA ILE A 90 4.36 8.32 5.46
C ILE A 90 3.64 7.03 5.10
N LEU A 91 2.74 6.59 5.99
CA LEU A 91 1.97 5.36 5.86
C LEU A 91 0.55 5.64 5.40
N GLY A 92 -0.01 4.72 4.60
CA GLY A 92 -1.44 4.57 4.43
C GLY A 92 -2.05 3.80 5.60
N CYS A 93 -2.74 2.70 5.30
CA CYS A 93 -3.27 1.79 6.34
C CYS A 93 -2.22 0.77 6.83
N ALA A 94 -1.08 0.64 6.14
CA ALA A 94 0.03 -0.25 6.49
C ALA A 94 -0.39 -1.73 6.60
N HIS A 95 -1.04 -2.27 5.56
CA HIS A 95 -1.46 -3.66 5.45
C HIS A 95 -0.29 -4.65 5.25
N ALA A 96 0.90 -4.17 4.93
CA ALA A 96 2.13 -4.94 4.99
C ALA A 96 2.69 -4.97 6.43
N GLY A 97 2.18 -4.14 7.34
CA GLY A 97 2.67 -4.00 8.70
C GLY A 97 3.69 -2.87 8.85
N VAL A 98 3.62 -2.14 9.97
CA VAL A 98 4.52 -1.02 10.27
C VAL A 98 5.96 -1.50 10.40
N VAL A 99 6.21 -2.66 11.01
CA VAL A 99 7.57 -3.15 11.25
C VAL A 99 8.22 -3.62 9.94
N ASN A 100 7.48 -4.37 9.10
CA ASN A 100 7.91 -4.71 7.75
C ASN A 100 8.21 -3.45 6.93
N THR A 101 7.34 -2.43 7.02
CA THR A 101 7.53 -1.16 6.31
C THR A 101 8.81 -0.44 6.74
N LEU A 102 9.00 -0.23 8.05
CA LEU A 102 10.18 0.48 8.57
C LEU A 102 11.47 -0.30 8.32
N SER A 103 11.44 -1.64 8.43
CA SER A 103 12.60 -2.49 8.13
C SER A 103 12.98 -2.39 6.65
N TYR A 104 11.98 -2.37 5.75
CA TYR A 104 12.22 -2.23 4.33
C TYR A 104 12.79 -0.85 3.98
N VAL A 105 12.22 0.24 4.49
CA VAL A 105 12.79 1.59 4.32
C VAL A 105 14.22 1.67 4.84
N GLY A 106 14.52 1.06 5.99
CA GLY A 106 15.87 0.96 6.51
C GLY A 106 16.83 0.24 5.56
N ALA A 107 16.40 -0.86 4.95
CA ALA A 107 17.19 -1.61 3.98
C ALA A 107 17.40 -0.84 2.66
N LEU A 108 16.40 -0.10 2.18
CA LEU A 108 16.51 0.71 0.97
C LEU A 108 17.58 1.81 1.13
N ARG A 109 17.54 2.51 2.27
CA ARG A 109 18.50 3.58 2.57
C ARG A 109 19.92 3.09 2.84
N ALA A 110 20.11 1.81 3.20
CA ALA A 110 21.43 1.24 3.41
C ALA A 110 22.16 0.85 2.12
N ASN A 111 21.43 0.83 0.99
CA ASN A 111 21.94 0.42 -0.33
C ASN A 111 22.14 1.61 -1.30
N GLU A 112 22.05 2.85 -0.79
CA GLU A 112 22.37 4.10 -1.50
C GLU A 112 23.78 4.57 -1.13
#